data_AF-A0A7J7PWE4-F1
#
_entry.id   AF-A0A7J7PWE4-F1
#
_cell.length_a   1.000
_cell.length_b   1.000
_cell.length_c   1.000
_cell.angle_alpha   90.00
_cell.angle_beta   90.00
_cell.angle_gamma   90.00
#
_symmetry.space_group_name_H-M   'P 1'
#
loop_
_entity.id
_entity.type
_entity.pdbx_description
1 polymer ?
#
loop_
_entity_poly.entity_id
_entity_poly.type
_entity_poly.pdbx_seq_one_letter_code
_entity_poly.pdbx_strand_id
1 'polypeptide(L)'
;MEVRGVERYQPEKLPVLERNLEEQAAGASSYSLDVATAAFRLYQLQPSLARRDLIARVLLRALAQMPKQDYRILIHMLPEKLVAEEPVSSVVLLAQHLEACNLQDFWAATGSCRDTISKVPGFQDAIRAYVLHSISITFQRVSMRVLADWLKLEGSALQQLLADKAKAGWKVQGDVVCLPLNAFNQAVQKRTQDLISFEAVAPVVKSTVASA
;
A
#
# COMPACT_ATOMS: atom_id res chain seq x y z
N MET A 1 -1.05 21.53 -3.41
CA MET A 1 0.03 22.49 -3.10
C MET A 1 1.35 21.84 -3.50
N GLU A 2 2.07 22.40 -4.47
CA GLU A 2 3.43 21.94 -4.79
C GLU A 2 4.41 22.69 -3.90
N VAL A 3 5.08 21.99 -2.98
CA VAL A 3 6.12 22.60 -2.15
C VAL A 3 7.44 22.50 -2.91
N ARG A 4 7.90 23.58 -3.54
CA ARG A 4 9.18 23.61 -4.28
C ARG A 4 10.23 24.47 -3.54
N GLY A 5 11.49 24.02 -3.53
CA GLY A 5 12.64 24.82 -3.09
C GLY A 5 12.90 24.90 -1.57
N VAL A 6 13.58 25.98 -1.16
CA VAL A 6 14.07 26.26 0.21
C VAL A 6 12.94 26.38 1.23
N GLU A 7 11.73 26.65 0.74
CA GLU A 7 10.51 26.80 1.53
C GLU A 7 10.09 25.54 2.29
N ARG A 8 10.61 24.36 1.91
CA ARG A 8 10.36 23.07 2.59
C ARG A 8 10.88 23.02 4.03
N TYR A 9 11.85 23.87 4.37
CA TYR A 9 12.54 23.85 5.65
C TYR A 9 12.18 25.02 6.56
N GLN A 10 11.24 25.87 6.15
CA GLN A 10 10.83 27.03 6.95
C GLN A 10 9.83 26.60 8.03
N PRO A 11 10.17 26.73 9.33
CA PRO A 11 9.28 26.33 10.42
C PRO A 11 7.98 27.15 10.45
N GLU A 12 7.99 28.37 9.90
CA GLU A 12 6.82 29.26 9.80
C GLU A 12 5.71 28.69 8.90
N LYS A 13 6.05 27.78 7.97
CA LYS A 13 5.08 27.14 7.08
C LYS A 13 4.48 25.87 7.65
N LEU A 14 4.97 25.39 8.79
CA LEU A 14 4.46 24.19 9.44
C LEU A 14 2.94 24.27 9.69
N PRO A 15 2.35 25.36 10.22
CA PRO A 15 0.91 25.43 10.46
C PRO A 15 0.08 25.32 9.16
N VAL A 16 0.60 25.84 8.05
CA VAL A 16 -0.05 25.76 6.74
C VAL A 16 0.01 24.34 6.20
N LEU A 17 1.16 23.67 6.33
CA LEU A 17 1.34 22.27 5.94
C LEU A 17 0.45 21.35 6.77
N GLU A 18 0.38 21.58 8.08
CA GLU A 18 -0.47 20.80 8.98
C GLU A 18 -1.94 20.91 8.64
N ARG A 19 -2.44 22.13 8.37
CA ARG A 19 -3.81 22.34 7.92
C ARG A 19 -4.08 21.62 6.60
N ASN A 20 -3.16 21.70 5.64
CA ASN A 20 -3.30 20.98 4.37
C ASN A 20 -3.33 19.46 4.58
N LEU A 21 -2.52 18.93 5.49
CA LEU A 21 -2.51 17.51 5.82
C LEU A 21 -3.79 17.07 6.54
N GLU A 22 -4.35 17.91 7.41
CA GLU A 22 -5.66 17.66 8.02
C GLU A 22 -6.77 17.62 6.96
N GLU A 23 -6.77 18.56 6.01
CA GLU A 23 -7.72 18.58 4.89
C GLU A 23 -7.56 17.35 3.97
N GLN A 24 -6.32 16.91 3.71
CA GLN A 24 -6.04 15.69 2.94
C GLN A 24 -6.43 14.42 3.69
N ALA A 25 -6.20 14.37 5.01
CA ALA A 25 -6.60 13.25 5.85
C ALA A 25 -8.13 13.13 5.95
N ALA A 26 -8.82 14.27 6.05
CA ALA A 26 -10.28 14.35 6.05
C ALA A 26 -10.93 14.06 4.68
N GLY A 27 -10.13 13.88 3.62
CA GLY A 27 -10.62 13.58 2.28
C GLY A 27 -11.17 14.78 1.51
N ALA A 28 -10.97 16.00 1.99
CA ALA A 28 -11.38 17.23 1.31
C ALA A 28 -10.46 17.60 0.13
N SER A 29 -9.22 17.10 0.14
CA SER A 29 -8.20 17.40 -0.88
C SER A 29 -7.46 16.14 -1.35
N SER A 30 -6.82 16.23 -2.52
CA SER A 30 -6.03 15.14 -3.09
C SER A 30 -4.76 14.91 -2.25
N TYR A 31 -4.44 13.63 -2.02
CA TYR A 31 -3.25 13.25 -1.27
C TYR A 31 -1.98 13.59 -2.03
N SER A 32 -1.03 14.24 -1.37
CA SER A 32 0.29 14.57 -1.93
C SER A 32 1.40 14.14 -0.98
N LEU A 33 2.27 13.25 -1.46
CA LEU A 33 3.43 12.78 -0.71
C LEU A 33 4.44 13.91 -0.45
N ASP A 34 4.57 14.89 -1.34
CA ASP A 34 5.49 16.02 -1.18
C ASP A 34 5.13 16.88 0.06
N VAL A 35 3.84 17.07 0.31
CA VAL A 35 3.37 17.82 1.49
C VAL A 35 3.63 17.02 2.76
N ALA A 36 3.36 15.70 2.74
CA ALA A 36 3.58 14.82 3.87
C ALA A 36 5.07 14.72 4.23
N THR A 37 5.95 14.53 3.24
CA THR A 37 7.41 14.45 3.44
C THR A 37 8.00 15.77 3.92
N ALA A 38 7.52 16.93 3.42
CA ALA A 38 7.96 18.23 3.93
C ALA A 38 7.62 18.41 5.42
N ALA A 39 6.40 18.10 5.83
CA ALA A 39 6.01 18.18 7.24
C ALA A 39 6.79 17.19 8.12
N PHE A 40 6.94 15.94 7.67
CA PHE A 40 7.68 14.92 8.41
C PHE A 40 9.16 15.27 8.54
N ARG A 41 9.75 15.90 7.52
CA ARG A 41 11.12 16.40 7.58
C ARG A 41 11.27 17.53 8.61
N LEU A 42 10.28 18.42 8.74
CA LEU A 42 10.27 19.44 9.79
C LEU A 42 10.15 18.82 11.19
N TYR A 43 9.31 17.79 11.36
CA TYR A 43 9.23 17.04 12.62
C TYR A 43 10.53 16.30 12.96
N GLN A 44 11.26 15.83 11.95
CA GLN A 44 12.59 15.23 12.13
C GLN A 44 13.61 16.25 12.65
N LEU A 45 13.55 17.49 12.16
CA LEU A 45 14.44 18.58 12.61
C LEU A 45 14.05 19.11 13.99
N GLN A 46 12.76 19.16 14.30
CA GLN A 46 12.25 19.67 15.57
C GLN A 46 11.17 18.76 16.17
N PRO A 47 11.57 17.75 16.96
CA PRO A 47 10.65 16.79 17.57
C PRO A 47 9.61 17.42 18.52
N SER A 48 9.90 18.60 19.10
CA SER A 48 8.99 19.29 20.03
C SER A 48 7.72 19.83 19.37
N LEU A 49 7.74 20.03 18.05
CA LEU A 49 6.58 20.50 17.27
C LEU A 49 5.76 19.33 16.69
N ALA A 50 6.17 18.08 16.93
CA ALA A 50 5.55 16.92 16.32
C ALA A 50 4.12 16.67 16.85
N ARG A 51 3.13 16.75 15.95
CA ARG A 51 1.73 16.43 16.25
C ARG A 51 1.44 14.96 15.97
N ARG A 52 1.49 14.14 17.02
CA ARG A 52 1.33 12.68 16.98
C ARG A 52 0.01 12.23 16.33
N ASP A 53 -1.10 12.89 16.66
CA ASP A 53 -2.40 12.67 16.01
C ASP A 53 -2.36 12.88 14.50
N LEU A 54 -1.68 13.93 14.04
CA LEU A 54 -1.60 14.25 12.61
C LEU A 54 -0.72 13.25 11.89
N ILE A 55 0.41 12.89 12.49
CA ILE A 55 1.31 11.86 11.97
C ILE A 55 0.55 10.55 11.75
N ALA A 56 -0.20 10.08 12.76
CA ALA A 56 -0.98 8.84 12.65
C ALA A 56 -2.03 8.90 11.54
N ARG A 57 -2.74 10.03 11.39
CA ARG A 57 -3.72 10.22 10.29
C ARG A 57 -3.08 10.22 8.91
N VAL A 58 -1.92 10.88 8.77
CA VAL A 58 -1.18 10.93 7.50
C VAL A 58 -0.63 9.55 7.14
N LEU A 59 -0.12 8.79 8.12
CA LEU A 59 0.32 7.41 7.93
C LEU A 59 -0.85 6.50 7.50
N LEU A 60 -2.03 6.62 8.12
CA LEU A 60 -3.23 5.89 7.68
C LEU A 60 -3.63 6.27 6.25
N ARG A 61 -3.57 7.57 5.91
CA ARG A 61 -3.86 8.03 4.54
C ARG A 61 -2.85 7.48 3.54
N ALA A 62 -1.57 7.37 3.92
CA ALA A 62 -0.53 6.77 3.09
C ALA A 62 -0.74 5.25 2.93
N LEU A 63 -1.16 4.55 3.98
CA LEU A 63 -1.56 3.14 3.90
C LEU A 63 -2.74 2.92 2.95
N ALA A 64 -3.69 3.86 2.88
CA ALA A 64 -4.78 3.82 1.90
C ALA A 64 -4.33 4.01 0.43
N GLN A 65 -3.08 4.41 0.18
CA GLN A 65 -2.51 4.53 -1.17
C GLN A 65 -1.78 3.25 -1.64
N MET A 66 -1.83 2.17 -0.85
CA MET A 66 -1.29 0.86 -1.26
C MET A 66 -1.89 0.46 -2.62
N PRO A 67 -1.06 -0.01 -3.57
CA PRO A 67 0.27 -0.62 -3.41
C PRO A 67 1.48 0.34 -3.42
N LYS A 68 1.28 1.67 -3.40
CA LYS A 68 2.41 2.61 -3.33
C LYS A 68 3.17 2.47 -2.01
N GLN A 69 4.48 2.73 -2.05
CA GLN A 69 5.38 2.61 -0.89
C GLN A 69 5.43 3.88 -0.02
N ASP A 70 4.44 4.76 -0.14
CA ASP A 70 4.37 6.06 0.53
C ASP A 70 4.45 5.91 2.06
N TYR A 71 3.75 4.93 2.62
CA TYR A 71 3.82 4.60 4.05
C TYR A 71 5.26 4.28 4.49
N ARG A 72 5.98 3.45 3.72
CA ARG A 72 7.36 3.06 4.04
C ARG A 72 8.28 4.27 4.02
N ILE A 73 8.12 5.19 3.07
CA ILE A 73 8.94 6.40 3.04
C ILE A 73 8.71 7.24 4.32
N LEU A 74 7.44 7.45 4.68
CA LEU A 74 7.08 8.30 5.82
C LEU A 74 7.53 7.73 7.16
N ILE A 75 7.39 6.42 7.39
CA ILE A 75 7.78 5.81 8.67
C ILE A 75 9.30 5.89 8.90
N HIS A 76 10.12 5.73 7.86
CA HIS A 76 11.58 5.82 7.97
C HIS A 76 12.10 7.26 8.15
N MET A 77 11.26 8.28 7.91
CA MET A 77 11.60 9.67 8.21
C MET A 77 11.39 10.03 9.69
N LEU A 78 10.60 9.24 10.42
CA LEU A 78 10.28 9.52 11.82
C LEU A 78 11.33 8.92 12.76
N PRO A 79 11.66 9.61 13.87
CA PRO A 79 12.50 9.04 14.92
C PRO A 79 11.76 7.93 15.66
N GLU A 80 12.50 6.90 16.09
CA GLU A 80 11.98 5.71 16.78
C GLU A 80 11.11 6.03 18.00
N LYS A 81 11.47 7.08 18.75
CA LYS A 81 10.68 7.55 19.91
C LYS A 81 9.24 7.89 19.53
N LEU A 82 9.03 8.61 18.43
CA LEU A 82 7.68 9.00 17.98
C LEU A 82 6.91 7.80 17.41
N VAL A 83 7.62 6.80 16.88
CA VAL A 83 7.03 5.57 16.34
C VAL A 83 6.51 4.67 17.45
N ALA A 84 7.20 4.65 18.60
CA ALA A 84 6.81 3.85 19.77
C ALA A 84 5.65 4.44 20.59
N GLU A 85 5.24 5.68 20.31
CA GLU A 85 4.18 6.36 21.04
C GLU A 85 2.80 6.15 20.41
N GLU A 86 1.76 6.02 21.24
CA GLU A 86 0.37 6.04 20.77
C GLU A 86 -0.01 7.44 20.26
N PRO A 87 -0.81 7.56 19.18
CA PRO A 87 -1.46 6.49 18.41
C PRO A 87 -0.64 5.93 17.23
N VAL A 88 0.64 6.29 17.10
CA VAL A 88 1.48 5.93 15.94
C VAL A 88 1.85 4.44 15.97
N SER A 89 2.20 3.90 17.13
CA SER A 89 2.48 2.48 17.36
C SER A 89 1.35 1.57 16.86
N SER A 90 0.09 1.93 17.17
CA SER A 90 -1.09 1.20 16.68
C SER A 90 -1.18 1.18 15.15
N VAL A 91 -0.88 2.30 14.48
CA VAL A 91 -0.88 2.38 13.00
C VAL A 91 0.24 1.54 12.40
N VAL A 92 1.39 1.48 13.06
CA VAL A 92 2.52 0.64 12.63
C VAL A 92 2.15 -0.84 12.70
N LEU A 93 1.50 -1.27 13.78
CA LEU A 93 1.01 -2.64 13.92
C LEU A 93 0.01 -3.00 12.81
N LEU A 94 -0.93 -2.09 12.49
CA LEU A 94 -1.84 -2.26 11.35
C LEU A 94 -1.09 -2.44 10.03
N ALA A 95 -0.09 -1.60 9.77
CA ALA A 95 0.72 -1.70 8.57
C ALA A 95 1.44 -3.05 8.48
N GLN A 96 2.01 -3.54 9.59
CA GLN A 96 2.68 -4.84 9.65
C GLN A 96 1.73 -5.99 9.32
N HIS A 97 0.52 -6.01 9.89
CA HIS A 97 -0.48 -7.04 9.57
C HIS A 97 -0.89 -6.99 8.10
N LEU A 98 -1.03 -5.80 7.53
CA LEU A 98 -1.40 -5.62 6.13
C LEU A 98 -0.27 -6.05 5.17
N GLU A 99 0.98 -5.72 5.48
CA GLU A 99 2.16 -6.16 4.73
C GLU A 99 2.39 -7.68 4.84
N ALA A 100 2.09 -8.28 5.99
CA ALA A 100 2.12 -9.73 6.19
C ALA A 100 0.90 -10.45 5.61
N CYS A 101 -0.04 -9.72 4.97
CA CYS A 101 -1.32 -10.25 4.48
C CYS A 101 -2.16 -10.97 5.54
N ASN A 102 -1.97 -10.65 6.82
CA ASN A 102 -2.76 -11.20 7.91
C ASN A 102 -3.99 -10.32 8.17
N LEU A 103 -5.02 -10.55 7.34
CA LEU A 103 -6.21 -9.70 7.30
C LEU A 103 -7.12 -9.88 8.52
N GLN A 104 -7.16 -11.07 9.13
CA GLN A 104 -7.98 -11.33 10.32
C GLN A 104 -7.48 -10.49 11.50
N ASP A 105 -6.19 -10.54 11.77
CA ASP A 105 -5.56 -9.76 12.84
C ASP A 105 -5.60 -8.26 12.53
N PHE A 106 -5.43 -7.87 11.26
CA PHE A 106 -5.62 -6.48 10.84
C PHE A 106 -7.00 -5.95 11.25
N TRP A 107 -8.07 -6.67 10.91
CA TRP A 107 -9.42 -6.24 11.23
C TRP A 107 -9.74 -6.28 12.73
N ALA A 108 -9.07 -7.14 13.51
CA ALA A 108 -9.17 -7.12 14.97
C ALA A 108 -8.47 -5.88 15.54
N ALA A 109 -7.25 -5.58 15.08
CA ALA A 109 -6.45 -4.43 15.49
C ALA A 109 -7.08 -3.08 15.12
N THR A 110 -7.92 -3.02 14.07
CA THR A 110 -8.67 -1.78 13.74
C THR A 110 -9.59 -1.31 14.88
N GLY A 111 -9.97 -2.20 15.80
CA GLY A 111 -10.76 -1.84 16.98
C GLY A 111 -10.04 -0.88 17.93
N SER A 112 -8.74 -1.07 18.13
CA SER A 112 -7.92 -0.29 19.07
C SER A 112 -7.64 1.14 18.62
N CYS A 113 -7.70 1.41 17.32
CA CYS A 113 -7.40 2.72 16.72
C CYS A 113 -8.61 3.32 15.97
N ARG A 114 -9.83 2.92 16.37
CA ARG A 114 -11.10 3.36 15.77
C ARG A 114 -11.21 4.89 15.70
N ASP A 115 -10.77 5.60 16.72
CA ASP A 115 -10.84 7.06 16.80
C ASP A 115 -9.95 7.77 15.78
N THR A 116 -8.84 7.16 15.38
CA THR A 116 -7.94 7.72 14.35
C THR A 116 -8.43 7.32 12.96
N ILE A 117 -8.94 6.09 12.80
CA ILE A 117 -9.51 5.60 11.53
C ILE A 117 -10.78 6.38 11.15
N SER A 118 -11.65 6.71 12.10
CA SER A 118 -12.88 7.46 11.83
C SER A 118 -12.63 8.85 11.23
N LYS A 119 -11.44 9.41 11.47
CA LYS A 119 -11.00 10.72 10.96
C LYS A 119 -10.44 10.65 9.53
N VAL A 120 -10.25 9.44 8.98
CA VAL A 120 -9.78 9.21 7.62
C VAL A 120 -10.88 8.48 6.83
N PRO A 121 -11.82 9.22 6.20
CA PRO A 121 -12.92 8.60 5.47
C PRO A 121 -12.39 7.79 4.27
N GLY A 122 -13.03 6.66 4.01
CA GLY A 122 -12.68 5.76 2.92
C GLY A 122 -11.43 4.89 3.17
N PHE A 123 -10.84 4.93 4.37
CA PHE A 123 -9.68 4.07 4.69
C PHE A 123 -10.00 2.59 4.51
N GLN A 124 -11.07 2.08 5.14
CA GLN A 124 -11.43 0.66 5.07
C GLN A 124 -11.72 0.20 3.63
N ASP A 125 -12.36 1.06 2.82
CA ASP A 125 -12.67 0.73 1.43
C ASP A 125 -11.43 0.70 0.55
N ALA A 126 -10.48 1.61 0.78
CA ALA A 126 -9.18 1.58 0.12
C ALA A 126 -8.38 0.31 0.46
N ILE A 127 -8.38 -0.10 1.73
CA ILE A 127 -7.75 -1.36 2.15
C ILE A 127 -8.44 -2.58 1.49
N ARG A 128 -9.77 -2.61 1.46
CA ARG A 128 -10.51 -3.67 0.75
C ARG A 128 -10.18 -3.70 -0.74
N ALA A 129 -10.05 -2.54 -1.38
CA ALA A 129 -9.67 -2.44 -2.80
C ALA A 129 -8.24 -2.98 -3.03
N TYR A 130 -7.31 -2.67 -2.14
CA TYR A 130 -5.95 -3.23 -2.16
C TYR A 130 -5.96 -4.75 -1.97
N VAL A 131 -6.66 -5.27 -0.95
CA VAL A 131 -6.81 -6.71 -0.71
C VAL A 131 -7.38 -7.40 -1.95
N LEU A 132 -8.40 -6.82 -2.56
CA LEU A 132 -9.02 -7.36 -3.77
C LEU A 132 -8.07 -7.39 -4.96
N HIS A 133 -7.24 -6.34 -5.12
CA HIS A 133 -6.20 -6.30 -6.13
C HIS A 133 -5.16 -7.42 -5.88
N SER A 134 -4.66 -7.54 -4.65
CA SER A 134 -3.71 -8.59 -4.26
C SER A 134 -4.26 -9.99 -4.52
N ILE A 135 -5.53 -10.25 -4.18
CA ILE A 135 -6.19 -11.54 -4.45
C ILE A 135 -6.27 -11.81 -5.96
N SER A 136 -6.60 -10.79 -6.76
CA SER A 136 -6.75 -10.93 -8.21
C SER A 136 -5.46 -11.31 -8.94
N ILE A 137 -4.30 -10.96 -8.38
CA ILE A 137 -2.98 -11.27 -8.97
C ILE A 137 -2.35 -12.53 -8.37
N THR A 138 -2.80 -13.01 -7.20
CA THR A 138 -2.19 -14.15 -6.49
C THR A 138 -2.99 -15.45 -6.58
N PHE A 139 -4.32 -15.38 -6.71
CA PHE A 139 -5.18 -16.57 -6.69
C PHE A 139 -5.97 -16.76 -7.97
N GLN A 140 -6.10 -17.99 -8.44
CA GLN A 140 -6.98 -18.35 -9.57
C GLN A 140 -8.40 -18.72 -9.09
N ARG A 141 -8.51 -19.26 -7.88
CA ARG A 141 -9.76 -19.73 -7.27
C ARG A 141 -9.73 -19.46 -5.77
N VAL A 142 -10.81 -18.89 -5.23
CA VAL A 142 -10.96 -18.60 -3.80
C VAL A 142 -12.36 -18.97 -3.35
N SER A 143 -12.51 -19.63 -2.21
CA SER A 143 -13.84 -19.92 -1.64
C SER A 143 -14.53 -18.63 -1.20
N MET A 144 -15.85 -18.55 -1.34
CA MET A 144 -16.62 -17.37 -0.92
C MET A 144 -16.45 -17.06 0.56
N ARG A 145 -16.35 -18.08 1.42
CA ARG A 145 -16.13 -17.93 2.87
C ARG A 145 -14.84 -17.18 3.20
N VAL A 146 -13.71 -17.66 2.66
CA VAL A 146 -12.40 -17.02 2.85
C VAL A 146 -12.39 -15.59 2.30
N LEU A 147 -13.03 -15.35 1.16
CA LEU A 147 -13.13 -14.00 0.58
C LEU A 147 -13.94 -13.06 1.49
N ALA A 148 -15.04 -13.54 2.07
CA ALA A 148 -15.85 -12.80 3.03
C ALA A 148 -15.06 -12.47 4.30
N ASP A 149 -14.30 -13.43 4.82
CA ASP A 149 -13.44 -13.26 6.01
C ASP A 149 -12.35 -12.20 5.77
N TRP A 150 -11.70 -12.25 4.61
CA TRP A 150 -10.63 -11.31 4.24
C TRP A 150 -11.13 -9.88 4.04
N LEU A 151 -12.31 -9.71 3.47
CA LEU A 151 -12.91 -8.38 3.25
C LEU A 151 -13.70 -7.88 4.47
N LYS A 152 -13.99 -8.77 5.42
CA LYS A 152 -14.92 -8.57 6.54
C LYS A 152 -16.25 -7.98 6.05
N LEU A 153 -16.76 -8.54 4.95
CA LEU A 153 -18.02 -8.16 4.33
C LEU A 153 -18.94 -9.37 4.29
N GLU A 154 -20.15 -9.20 4.83
CA GLU A 154 -21.18 -10.23 4.85
C GLU A 154 -22.37 -9.83 3.97
N GLY A 155 -23.05 -10.83 3.39
CA GLY A 155 -24.34 -10.68 2.73
C GLY A 155 -24.34 -9.77 1.48
N SER A 156 -25.17 -8.72 1.52
CA SER A 156 -25.51 -7.88 0.36
C SER A 156 -24.34 -7.06 -0.19
N ALA A 157 -23.41 -6.61 0.67
CA ALA A 157 -22.24 -5.85 0.26
C ALA A 157 -21.25 -6.70 -0.56
N LEU A 158 -21.10 -7.98 -0.18
CA LEU A 158 -20.28 -8.93 -0.93
C LEU A 158 -20.88 -9.21 -2.30
N GLN A 159 -22.21 -9.33 -2.39
CA GLN A 159 -22.89 -9.54 -3.68
C GLN A 159 -22.78 -8.34 -4.62
N GLN A 160 -22.86 -7.11 -4.10
CA GLN A 160 -22.63 -5.91 -4.90
C GLN A 160 -21.20 -5.84 -5.43
N LEU A 161 -20.20 -6.12 -4.60
CA LEU A 161 -18.80 -6.20 -5.05
C LEU A 161 -18.60 -7.30 -6.10
N LEU A 162 -19.23 -8.46 -5.93
CA LEU A 162 -19.19 -9.54 -6.92
C LEU A 162 -19.85 -9.11 -8.23
N ALA A 163 -20.96 -8.36 -8.20
CA ALA A 163 -21.60 -7.84 -9.39
C ALA A 163 -20.72 -6.81 -10.13
N ASP A 164 -20.04 -5.93 -9.39
CA ASP A 164 -19.09 -4.98 -9.97
C ASP A 164 -17.85 -5.69 -10.54
N LYS A 165 -17.38 -6.75 -9.88
CA LYS A 165 -16.22 -7.54 -10.33
C LYS A 165 -16.57 -8.60 -11.37
N ALA A 166 -17.84 -8.92 -11.55
CA ALA A 166 -18.31 -9.72 -12.69
C ALA A 166 -18.00 -8.99 -14.01
N LYS A 167 -18.09 -7.66 -14.03
CA LYS A 167 -17.63 -6.83 -15.18
C LYS A 167 -16.12 -6.94 -15.42
N ALA A 168 -15.36 -7.24 -14.36
CA ALA A 168 -13.92 -7.51 -14.43
C ALA A 168 -13.59 -8.98 -14.73
N GLY A 169 -14.57 -9.82 -15.07
CA GLY A 169 -14.37 -11.20 -15.52
C GLY A 169 -14.36 -12.26 -14.40
N TRP A 170 -14.81 -11.92 -13.19
CA TRP A 170 -14.92 -12.87 -12.08
C TRP A 170 -16.11 -13.81 -12.32
N LYS A 171 -15.89 -15.12 -12.16
CA LYS A 171 -16.93 -16.15 -12.35
C LYS A 171 -17.20 -16.86 -11.04
N VAL A 172 -18.45 -16.87 -10.58
CA VAL A 172 -18.86 -17.62 -9.39
C VAL A 172 -19.32 -19.01 -9.83
N GLN A 173 -18.67 -20.06 -9.33
CA GLN A 173 -19.03 -21.46 -9.54
C GLN A 173 -19.39 -22.08 -8.18
N GLY A 174 -20.68 -22.02 -7.84
CA GLY A 174 -21.15 -22.50 -6.53
C GLY A 174 -20.53 -21.70 -5.38
N ASP A 175 -19.75 -22.37 -4.54
CA ASP A 175 -19.06 -21.77 -3.37
C ASP A 175 -17.65 -21.23 -3.69
N VAL A 176 -17.22 -21.30 -4.95
CA VAL A 176 -15.87 -20.89 -5.38
C VAL A 176 -15.95 -19.75 -6.38
N VAL A 177 -15.19 -18.69 -6.12
CA VAL A 177 -14.97 -17.57 -7.03
C VAL A 177 -13.73 -17.86 -7.87
N CYS A 178 -13.93 -18.02 -9.17
CA CYS A 178 -12.88 -18.15 -10.17
C CYS A 178 -12.48 -16.76 -10.68
N LEU A 179 -11.20 -16.43 -10.48
CA LEU A 179 -10.61 -15.16 -10.85
C LEU A 179 -10.08 -15.22 -12.30
N PRO A 180 -10.12 -14.11 -13.05
CA PRO A 180 -9.58 -14.07 -14.40
C PRO A 180 -8.06 -14.32 -14.35
N LEU A 181 -7.57 -15.16 -15.25
CA LEU A 181 -6.15 -15.42 -15.39
C LEU A 181 -5.43 -14.17 -15.90
N ASN A 182 -4.34 -13.81 -15.23
CA ASN A 182 -3.44 -12.73 -15.65
C ASN A 182 -2.00 -13.25 -15.64
N ALA A 183 -1.06 -12.46 -16.16
CA ALA A 183 0.36 -12.84 -16.28
C ALA A 183 1.03 -13.14 -14.92
N PHE A 184 0.45 -12.67 -13.80
CA PHE A 184 0.96 -12.88 -12.44
C PHE A 184 0.36 -14.12 -11.78
N ASN A 185 -0.89 -14.45 -12.12
CA ASN A 185 -1.68 -15.52 -11.54
C ASN A 185 -1.58 -16.83 -12.35
N GLN A 186 -1.11 -16.76 -13.59
CA GLN A 186 -0.84 -17.93 -14.40
C GLN A 186 0.49 -18.57 -13.98
N ALA A 187 0.48 -19.89 -13.78
CA ALA A 187 1.71 -20.64 -13.54
C ALA A 187 2.60 -20.60 -14.80
N VAL A 188 3.60 -19.72 -14.79
CA VAL A 188 4.60 -19.64 -15.86
C VAL A 188 5.75 -20.58 -15.51
N GLN A 189 5.91 -21.67 -16.27
CA GLN A 189 7.15 -22.43 -16.23
C GLN A 189 8.25 -21.61 -16.92
N LYS A 190 9.09 -20.93 -16.15
CA LYS A 190 10.34 -20.39 -16.67
C LYS A 190 11.30 -21.55 -16.91
N ARG A 191 11.41 -22.00 -18.16
CA ARG A 191 12.50 -22.90 -18.56
C ARG A 191 13.77 -22.09 -18.60
N THR A 192 14.59 -22.19 -17.55
CA THR A 192 15.96 -21.69 -17.53
C THR A 192 16.81 -22.67 -18.35
N GLN A 193 16.71 -22.61 -19.67
CA GLN A 193 17.79 -23.08 -20.51
C GLN A 193 18.65 -21.85 -20.79
N ASP A 194 19.89 -21.87 -20.29
CA ASP A 194 20.93 -20.95 -20.73
C ASP A 194 21.30 -21.30 -22.17
N LEU A 195 20.39 -21.02 -23.09
CA LEU A 195 20.64 -21.05 -24.52
C LEU A 195 21.50 -19.82 -24.81
N ILE A 196 22.80 -19.97 -24.63
CA ILE A 196 23.75 -19.03 -25.20
C ILE A 196 23.55 -19.12 -26.71
N SER A 197 23.04 -18.04 -27.33
CA SER A 197 22.82 -18.03 -28.77
C SER A 197 24.17 -18.17 -29.48
N PHE A 198 24.19 -18.88 -30.61
CA PHE A 198 25.41 -19.03 -31.40
C PHE A 198 25.99 -17.65 -31.79
N GLU A 199 25.14 -16.66 -32.04
CA GLU A 199 25.56 -15.28 -32.29
C GLU A 199 26.32 -14.65 -31.12
N ALA A 200 25.96 -14.97 -29.87
CA ALA A 200 26.68 -14.50 -28.69
C ALA A 200 28.06 -15.18 -28.54
N VAL A 201 28.23 -16.40 -29.04
CA VAL A 201 29.49 -17.17 -28.95
C VAL A 201 30.39 -17.00 -30.18
N ALA A 202 29.82 -16.68 -31.34
CA ALA A 202 30.52 -16.58 -32.62
C ALA A 202 31.73 -15.63 -32.63
N PRO A 203 31.71 -14.45 -31.95
CA PRO A 203 32.87 -13.56 -31.89
C PRO A 203 34.07 -14.18 -31.14
N VAL A 204 33.80 -14.98 -30.10
CA VAL A 204 34.82 -15.64 -29.28
C VAL A 204 35.46 -16.80 -30.04
N VAL A 205 34.69 -17.53 -30.84
CA VAL A 205 35.20 -18.64 -31.65
C VAL A 205 35.99 -18.16 -32.87
N LYS A 206 35.63 -17.00 -33.45
CA LYS A 206 36.36 -16.41 -34.59
C LYS A 206 37.76 -15.91 -34.20
N SER A 207 37.97 -15.45 -32.98
CA SER A 207 39.30 -14.96 -32.55
C SER A 207 40.32 -16.07 -32.34
N THR A 208 39.89 -17.32 -32.17
CA THR A 208 40.79 -18.47 -31.94
C THR A 208 41.35 -19.13 -33.21
N VAL A 209 40.91 -18.75 -34.42
CA VAL A 209 41.36 -19.41 -35.67
C VAL A 209 42.44 -18.61 -36.42
N ALA A 210 42.95 -17.52 -35.84
CA ALA A 210 44.03 -16.71 -36.44
C ALA A 210 45.38 -16.94 -35.74
N SER A 211 45.89 -18.18 -35.72
CA SER A 211 47.32 -18.50 -35.57
C SER A 211 47.57 -19.98 -35.86
N ALA A 212 47.79 -20.29 -37.13
CA ALA A 212 48.62 -21.40 -37.62
C ALA A 212 49.08 -21.07 -39.04
#